data_AF-A0A4R8UW15-F1
#
_entry.id   AF-A0A4R8UW15-F1
#
_cell.length_a   1.000
_cell.length_b   1.000
_cell.length_c   1.000
_cell.angle_alpha   90.00
_cell.angle_beta   90.00
_cell.angle_gamma   90.00
#
_symmetry.space_group_name_H-M   'P 1'
#
loop_
_entity.id
_entity.type
_entity.pdbx_description
1 polymer ?
#
loop_
_entity_poly.entity_id
_entity_poly.type
_entity_poly.pdbx_seq_one_letter_code
_entity_poly.pdbx_strand_id
1 'polypeptide(L)'
;MHAIWPEANLRWPPGQTATTTHGYRRPSTDYGKAEPMGAPEAEHFKYLVERNDYRAIASELVRLEIERGVISISELGADPEAAVAGSPELDLEYETNLTQGCSVYGFYRYRDGQPSVILIHPSLTAERDNFTIVHEYGHHVQRHHRDWVDVRYSLPAARGDKVEERVADAFASTVLIPEDALPTGINTLSARTLATLHSQVRASRSAVANRVVEVASSERDCAVVVCDEEGRVIFARATGDDVFTPARGIVQPGLATLFQSAASAGGHVIGDLAEGLRALSGWIQTDLSADVALDFSGAYAFVVLRPTQVFGREQSWAMREHECVSPACGADFVVDSSVQICGKCRDPKCPECSTCSCEPAAETFCTACFIALSVAEQSGQVQHVCD
;
A
#
# COMPACT_ATOMS: atom_id res chain seq x y z
N MET A 1 -14.88 -14.36 -6.69
CA MET A 1 -15.42 -15.64 -7.19
C MET A 1 -14.34 -16.68 -7.01
N HIS A 2 -14.65 -17.75 -6.28
CA HIS A 2 -13.73 -18.80 -5.87
C HIS A 2 -13.11 -19.54 -7.07
N ALA A 3 -11.78 -19.59 -7.14
CA ALA A 3 -11.06 -20.53 -7.98
C ALA A 3 -10.74 -21.79 -7.16
N ILE A 4 -11.17 -22.92 -7.70
CA ILE A 4 -11.15 -24.26 -7.11
C ILE A 4 -9.81 -24.90 -7.48
N TRP A 5 -9.07 -25.40 -6.49
CA TRP A 5 -7.89 -26.24 -6.66
C TRP A 5 -8.30 -27.61 -7.25
N PRO A 6 -7.66 -28.13 -8.30
CA PRO A 6 -7.86 -29.52 -8.70
C PRO A 6 -6.97 -30.45 -7.85
N GLU A 7 -7.60 -31.38 -7.15
CA GLU A 7 -6.97 -32.51 -6.48
C GLU A 7 -6.23 -33.41 -7.49
N ALA A 8 -4.90 -33.49 -7.37
CA ALA A 8 -4.10 -34.47 -8.08
C ALA A 8 -3.94 -35.73 -7.22
N ASN A 9 -4.65 -36.79 -7.65
CA ASN A 9 -4.57 -38.16 -7.16
C ASN A 9 -3.13 -38.73 -7.21
N LEU A 10 -2.49 -38.90 -6.06
CA LEU A 10 -1.30 -39.76 -5.93
C LEU A 10 -1.74 -41.19 -5.56
N ARG A 11 -1.91 -42.03 -6.58
CA ARG A 11 -2.00 -43.49 -6.43
C ARG A 11 -0.60 -44.09 -6.33
N TRP A 12 -0.31 -44.79 -5.24
CA TRP A 12 0.88 -45.63 -5.11
C TRP A 12 0.66 -47.03 -5.75
N PRO A 13 1.70 -47.66 -6.35
CA PRO A 13 1.59 -48.98 -6.97
C PRO A 13 1.61 -50.13 -5.94
N PRO A 14 1.06 -51.32 -6.28
CA PRO A 14 0.91 -52.43 -5.34
C PRO A 14 2.17 -53.31 -5.29
N GLY A 15 2.64 -53.61 -4.08
CA GLY A 15 3.75 -54.52 -3.80
C GLY A 15 3.31 -55.69 -2.91
N GLN A 16 3.61 -56.90 -3.38
CA GLN A 16 3.08 -58.21 -2.99
C GLN A 16 3.45 -58.73 -1.59
N THR A 17 2.63 -59.67 -1.15
CA THR A 17 2.62 -60.51 0.06
C THR A 17 3.79 -61.49 0.21
N ALA A 18 4.19 -61.79 1.45
CA ALA A 18 4.49 -63.17 1.93
C ALA A 18 4.62 -63.32 3.47
N THR A 19 3.70 -64.11 4.04
CA THR A 19 3.85 -65.18 5.06
C THR A 19 4.50 -64.95 6.45
N THR A 20 3.63 -65.00 7.47
CA THR A 20 3.65 -65.78 8.73
C THR A 20 4.97 -66.39 9.26
N THR A 21 5.33 -66.08 10.53
CA THR A 21 5.38 -67.06 11.66
C THR A 21 5.68 -66.43 13.04
N HIS A 22 4.89 -66.85 14.03
CA HIS A 22 5.23 -67.12 15.45
C HIS A 22 5.98 -66.10 16.34
N GLY A 23 5.20 -65.49 17.24
CA GLY A 23 5.38 -65.45 18.71
C GLY A 23 6.76 -65.18 19.31
N TYR A 24 6.91 -64.04 19.99
CA TYR A 24 7.78 -63.93 21.16
C TYR A 24 7.28 -62.87 22.17
N ARG A 25 7.58 -63.17 23.44
CA ARG A 25 7.17 -62.50 24.69
C ARG A 25 7.50 -61.00 24.76
N ARG A 26 6.65 -60.26 25.49
CA ARG A 26 6.91 -58.90 26.01
C ARG A 26 8.19 -58.84 26.87
N PRO A 27 8.93 -57.73 26.78
CA PRO A 27 9.44 -57.01 27.94
C PRO A 27 8.83 -55.59 27.97
N SER A 28 8.10 -55.27 29.03
CA SER A 28 8.49 -54.28 30.06
C SER A 28 8.62 -52.84 29.54
N THR A 29 7.54 -52.10 29.77
CA THR A 29 7.47 -50.68 30.16
C THR A 29 8.81 -49.96 30.30
N ASP A 30 9.18 -49.17 29.30
CA ASP A 30 9.72 -47.83 29.51
C ASP A 30 9.58 -47.00 28.22
N TYR A 31 8.38 -46.46 27.97
CA TYR A 31 8.23 -45.35 27.04
C TYR A 31 8.40 -44.08 27.85
N GLY A 32 9.65 -43.62 27.96
CA GLY A 32 9.92 -42.22 28.22
C GLY A 32 9.10 -41.40 27.24
N LYS A 33 8.17 -40.60 27.76
CA LYS A 33 7.52 -39.55 26.99
C LYS A 33 8.64 -38.64 26.49
N ALA A 34 8.98 -38.74 25.22
CA ALA A 34 9.62 -37.63 24.55
C ALA A 34 8.60 -36.49 24.57
N GLU A 35 8.85 -35.50 25.44
CA GLU A 35 8.24 -34.19 25.28
C GLU A 35 8.59 -33.70 23.86
N PRO A 36 7.62 -33.20 23.08
CA PRO A 36 7.97 -32.58 21.82
C PRO A 36 8.65 -31.25 22.14
N MET A 37 9.98 -31.25 22.15
CA MET A 37 10.75 -30.03 22.01
C MET A 37 10.47 -29.46 20.62
N GLY A 38 9.44 -28.62 20.51
CA GLY A 38 9.40 -27.64 19.42
C GLY A 38 10.71 -26.85 19.49
N ALA A 39 11.43 -26.76 18.37
CA ALA A 39 12.68 -26.01 18.31
C ALA A 39 12.45 -24.57 18.81
N PRO A 40 13.43 -23.93 19.49
CA PRO A 40 13.29 -22.56 19.98
C PRO A 40 12.80 -21.56 18.92
N GLU A 41 13.12 -21.80 17.65
CA GLU A 41 12.73 -20.98 16.50
C GLU A 41 11.23 -21.13 16.15
N ALA A 42 10.66 -22.35 16.21
CA ALA A 42 9.23 -22.57 15.97
C ALA A 42 8.35 -21.87 17.02
N GLU A 43 8.73 -21.92 18.29
CA GLU A 43 8.03 -21.18 19.36
C GLU A 43 8.19 -19.66 19.18
N HIS A 44 9.34 -19.19 18.68
CA HIS A 44 9.54 -17.79 18.34
C HIS A 44 8.58 -17.32 17.22
N PHE A 45 8.51 -18.05 16.10
CA PHE A 45 7.57 -17.71 15.01
C PHE A 45 6.11 -17.71 15.47
N LYS A 46 5.72 -18.68 16.30
CA LYS A 46 4.39 -18.74 16.88
C LYS A 46 4.06 -17.50 17.71
N TYR A 47 4.98 -17.07 18.58
CA TYR A 47 4.84 -15.83 19.35
C TYR A 47 4.66 -14.60 18.45
N LEU A 48 5.40 -14.50 17.34
CA LEU A 48 5.27 -13.39 16.40
C LEU A 48 3.92 -13.41 15.66
N VAL A 49 3.44 -14.59 15.24
CA VAL A 49 2.11 -14.75 14.61
C VAL A 49 0.97 -14.38 15.55
N GLU A 50 1.08 -14.71 16.84
CA GLU A 50 0.09 -14.32 17.85
C GLU A 50 -0.01 -12.79 18.01
N ARG A 51 1.09 -12.08 17.80
CA ARG A 51 1.16 -10.61 17.83
C ARG A 51 0.83 -9.94 16.49
N ASN A 52 0.63 -10.72 15.43
CA ASN A 52 0.53 -10.23 14.04
C ASN A 52 1.78 -9.41 13.63
N ASP A 53 2.95 -9.78 14.14
CA ASP A 53 4.22 -9.09 13.86
C ASP A 53 4.88 -9.67 12.60
N TYR A 54 4.24 -9.43 11.44
CA TYR A 54 4.70 -9.96 10.15
C TYR A 54 6.08 -9.43 9.75
N ARG A 55 6.43 -8.23 10.22
CA ARG A 55 7.76 -7.66 10.00
C ARG A 55 8.82 -8.47 10.74
N ALA A 56 8.63 -8.75 12.03
CA ALA A 56 9.59 -9.55 12.77
C ALA A 56 9.75 -10.95 12.17
N ILE A 57 8.65 -11.56 11.69
CA ILE A 57 8.70 -12.84 10.97
C ILE A 57 9.54 -12.71 9.70
N ALA A 58 9.28 -11.68 8.88
CA ALA A 58 10.03 -11.43 7.66
C ALA A 58 11.52 -11.17 7.92
N SER A 59 11.87 -10.37 8.94
CA SER A 59 13.26 -10.14 9.35
C SER A 59 13.97 -11.43 9.75
N GLU A 60 13.27 -12.33 10.46
CA GLU A 60 13.83 -13.62 10.83
C GLU A 60 14.01 -14.54 9.61
N LEU A 61 13.05 -14.56 8.68
CA LEU A 61 13.19 -15.29 7.42
C LEU A 61 14.33 -14.73 6.55
N VAL A 62 14.53 -13.40 6.52
CA VAL A 62 15.68 -12.78 5.85
C VAL A 62 16.99 -13.24 6.49
N ARG A 63 17.07 -13.27 7.84
CA ARG A 63 18.25 -13.77 8.55
C ARG A 63 18.56 -15.23 8.19
N LEU A 64 17.55 -16.09 8.24
CA LEU A 64 17.69 -17.50 7.91
C LEU A 64 18.07 -17.72 6.43
N GLU A 65 17.56 -16.88 5.52
CA GLU A 65 17.91 -16.96 4.10
C GLU A 65 19.35 -16.49 3.83
N ILE A 66 19.83 -15.47 4.56
CA ILE A 66 21.25 -15.07 4.54
C ILE A 66 22.13 -16.25 4.96
N GLU A 67 21.73 -17.00 5.98
CA GLU A 67 22.46 -18.18 6.46
C GLU A 67 22.44 -19.34 5.47
N ARG A 68 21.35 -19.51 4.72
CA ARG A 68 21.28 -20.49 3.61
C ARG A 68 22.22 -20.11 2.46
N GLY A 69 22.36 -18.81 2.18
CA GLY A 69 23.31 -18.29 1.18
C GLY A 69 22.99 -18.71 -0.26
N VAL A 70 21.73 -19.02 -0.57
CA VAL A 70 21.30 -19.39 -1.93
C VAL A 70 21.31 -18.18 -2.86
N ILE A 71 20.79 -17.05 -2.38
CA ILE A 71 20.85 -15.74 -3.03
C ILE A 71 21.37 -14.71 -2.03
N SER A 72 22.20 -13.79 -2.50
CA SER A 72 22.60 -12.63 -1.70
C SER A 72 21.42 -11.67 -1.53
N ILE A 73 20.94 -11.48 -0.30
CA ILE A 73 19.82 -10.57 -0.02
C ILE A 73 20.10 -9.12 -0.46
N SER A 74 21.35 -8.67 -0.35
CA SER A 74 21.71 -7.33 -0.84
C SER A 74 21.64 -7.22 -2.37
N GLU A 75 22.01 -8.29 -3.09
CA GLU A 75 21.87 -8.33 -4.56
C GLU A 75 20.40 -8.41 -4.95
N LEU A 76 19.60 -9.22 -4.25
CA LEU A 76 18.16 -9.31 -4.43
C LEU A 76 17.46 -7.96 -4.24
N GLY A 77 17.89 -7.16 -3.26
CA GLY A 77 17.36 -5.80 -3.07
C GLY A 77 17.80 -4.79 -4.13
N ALA A 78 18.98 -4.98 -4.73
CA ALA A 78 19.56 -4.05 -5.71
C ALA A 78 19.10 -4.31 -7.15
N ASP A 79 18.95 -5.59 -7.51
CA ASP A 79 18.50 -6.08 -8.82
C ASP A 79 17.78 -7.43 -8.65
N PRO A 80 16.46 -7.43 -8.33
CA PRO A 80 15.71 -8.65 -8.08
C PRO A 80 15.71 -9.63 -9.25
N GLU A 81 15.62 -9.10 -10.48
CA GLU A 81 15.59 -9.91 -11.69
C GLU A 81 16.92 -10.64 -11.87
N ALA A 82 18.05 -9.93 -11.82
CA ALA A 82 19.36 -10.54 -11.98
C ALA A 82 19.67 -11.55 -10.86
N ALA A 83 19.29 -11.23 -9.61
CA ALA A 83 19.50 -12.10 -8.46
C ALA A 83 18.73 -13.43 -8.58
N VAL A 84 17.45 -13.37 -8.96
CA VAL A 84 16.64 -14.59 -9.16
C VAL A 84 17.10 -15.37 -10.39
N ALA A 85 17.42 -14.70 -11.50
CA ALA A 85 17.90 -15.37 -12.71
C ALA A 85 19.25 -16.10 -12.50
N GLY A 86 20.06 -15.66 -11.53
CA GLY A 86 21.30 -16.32 -11.13
C GLY A 86 21.12 -17.48 -10.14
N SER A 87 19.90 -17.71 -9.64
CA SER A 87 19.64 -18.71 -8.59
C SER A 87 19.65 -20.14 -9.13
N PRO A 88 20.26 -21.11 -8.42
CA PRO A 88 20.14 -22.52 -8.76
C PRO A 88 18.78 -23.12 -8.36
N GLU A 89 18.00 -22.43 -7.52
CA GLU A 89 16.72 -22.93 -6.98
C GLU A 89 15.49 -22.36 -7.70
N LEU A 90 15.67 -21.35 -8.56
CA LEU A 90 14.56 -20.62 -9.18
C LEU A 90 14.79 -20.33 -10.66
N ASP A 91 13.72 -20.47 -11.44
CA ASP A 91 13.59 -19.94 -12.79
C ASP A 91 12.65 -18.73 -12.75
N LEU A 92 13.01 -17.67 -13.49
CA LEU A 92 12.15 -16.49 -13.68
C LEU A 92 11.53 -16.52 -15.07
N GLU A 93 10.20 -16.49 -15.15
CA GLU A 93 9.44 -16.51 -16.39
C GLU A 93 8.57 -15.26 -16.51
N TYR A 94 8.56 -14.64 -17.69
CA TYR A 94 7.68 -13.51 -18.01
C TYR A 94 6.53 -13.96 -18.90
N GLU A 95 5.28 -13.81 -18.43
CA GLU A 95 4.09 -14.10 -19.22
C GLU A 95 3.47 -12.81 -19.77
N THR A 96 3.72 -12.57 -21.06
CA THR A 96 3.23 -11.38 -21.78
C THR A 96 1.83 -11.57 -22.38
N ASN A 97 1.31 -12.81 -22.39
CA ASN A 97 -0.01 -13.14 -22.91
C ASN A 97 -1.06 -13.12 -21.79
N LEU A 98 -1.40 -11.94 -21.30
CA LEU A 98 -2.51 -11.79 -20.36
C LEU A 98 -3.84 -12.08 -21.06
N THR A 99 -4.52 -13.16 -20.67
CA THR A 99 -5.96 -13.27 -20.89
C THR A 99 -6.65 -12.21 -20.03
N GLN A 100 -7.55 -11.41 -20.63
CA GLN A 100 -8.27 -10.35 -19.93
C GLN A 100 -8.94 -10.92 -18.65
N GLY A 101 -8.46 -10.49 -17.47
CA GLY A 101 -9.07 -10.83 -16.18
C GLY A 101 -8.17 -11.42 -15.10
N CYS A 102 -6.88 -11.71 -15.37
CA CYS A 102 -5.96 -12.11 -14.30
C CYS A 102 -5.59 -10.89 -13.43
N SER A 103 -6.06 -10.89 -12.17
CA SER A 103 -5.82 -9.83 -11.18
C SER A 103 -4.51 -10.00 -10.40
N VAL A 104 -3.72 -11.03 -10.71
CA VAL A 104 -2.48 -11.38 -10.00
C VAL A 104 -1.30 -10.90 -10.85
N TYR A 105 -0.37 -10.18 -10.24
CA TYR A 105 0.78 -9.58 -10.94
C TYR A 105 1.98 -10.55 -11.08
N GLY A 106 1.97 -11.64 -10.33
CA GLY A 106 2.92 -12.74 -10.44
C GLY A 106 2.42 -13.97 -9.68
N PHE A 107 3.11 -15.09 -9.80
CA PHE A 107 2.85 -16.24 -8.94
C PHE A 107 4.09 -17.12 -8.76
N TYR A 108 4.22 -17.68 -7.57
CA TYR A 108 5.20 -18.69 -7.24
C TYR A 108 4.66 -20.11 -7.47
N ARG A 109 5.39 -20.91 -8.23
CA ARG A 109 5.08 -22.32 -8.51
C ARG A 109 6.24 -23.21 -8.06
N TYR A 110 6.01 -23.94 -6.98
CA TYR A 110 6.93 -24.97 -6.52
C TYR A 110 7.03 -26.13 -7.52
N ARG A 111 8.25 -26.63 -7.75
CA ARG A 111 8.53 -27.85 -8.51
C ARG A 111 9.44 -28.75 -7.68
N ASP A 112 9.08 -30.02 -7.53
CA ASP A 112 9.90 -31.00 -6.81
C ASP A 112 11.02 -31.52 -7.72
N GLY A 113 12.25 -31.57 -7.20
CA GLY A 113 13.44 -32.01 -7.93
C GLY A 113 13.88 -31.12 -9.11
N GLN A 114 13.31 -29.92 -9.26
CA GLN A 114 13.66 -28.91 -10.27
C GLN A 114 13.65 -27.52 -9.62
N PRO A 115 14.32 -26.51 -10.21
CA PRO A 115 14.15 -25.12 -9.76
C PRO A 115 12.66 -24.77 -9.70
N SER A 116 12.19 -24.06 -8.68
CA SER A 116 10.81 -23.55 -8.67
C SER A 116 10.66 -22.40 -9.68
N VAL A 117 9.44 -22.02 -10.05
CA VAL A 117 9.21 -20.91 -11.00
C VAL A 117 8.62 -19.72 -10.28
N ILE A 118 9.18 -18.54 -10.54
CA ILE A 118 8.50 -17.26 -10.32
C ILE A 118 8.02 -16.78 -11.68
N LEU A 119 6.70 -16.67 -11.85
CA LEU A 119 6.12 -16.10 -13.06
C LEU A 119 5.69 -14.66 -12.80
N ILE A 120 6.10 -13.75 -13.66
CA ILE A 120 5.78 -12.33 -13.57
C ILE A 120 4.92 -11.91 -14.76
N HIS A 121 3.87 -11.16 -14.47
CA HIS A 121 3.14 -10.38 -15.45
C HIS A 121 3.67 -8.95 -15.43
N PRO A 122 4.42 -8.52 -16.47
CA PRO A 122 5.05 -7.21 -16.47
C PRO A 122 4.07 -6.07 -16.17
N SER A 123 4.42 -5.25 -15.20
CA SER A 123 3.70 -4.05 -14.82
C SER A 123 4.10 -2.86 -15.69
N LEU A 124 3.49 -1.71 -15.43
CA LEU A 124 3.84 -0.44 -16.08
C LEU A 124 5.12 0.19 -15.52
N THR A 125 5.65 -0.32 -14.40
CA THR A 125 6.76 0.30 -13.66
C THR A 125 7.68 -0.77 -13.08
N ALA A 126 8.99 -0.60 -13.24
CA ALA A 126 10.00 -1.54 -12.73
C ALA A 126 9.90 -1.75 -11.21
N GLU A 127 9.52 -0.74 -10.43
CA GLU A 127 9.41 -0.87 -8.97
C GLU A 127 8.29 -1.84 -8.53
N ARG A 128 7.25 -1.99 -9.36
CA ARG A 128 6.19 -2.97 -9.11
C ARG A 128 6.63 -4.38 -9.49
N ASP A 129 7.39 -4.50 -10.57
CA ASP A 129 7.97 -5.79 -10.97
C ASP A 129 8.99 -6.25 -9.92
N ASN A 130 9.86 -5.36 -9.45
CA ASN A 130 10.78 -5.61 -8.34
C ASN A 130 10.04 -6.09 -7.09
N PHE A 131 8.97 -5.40 -6.68
CA PHE A 131 8.17 -5.83 -5.53
C PHE A 131 7.59 -7.23 -5.75
N THR A 132 7.03 -7.49 -6.93
CA THR A 132 6.43 -8.78 -7.26
C THR A 132 7.47 -9.90 -7.22
N ILE A 133 8.64 -9.71 -7.84
CA ILE A 133 9.73 -10.70 -7.84
C ILE A 133 10.15 -11.04 -6.41
N VAL A 134 10.40 -10.03 -5.57
CA VAL A 134 10.84 -10.26 -4.18
C VAL A 134 9.71 -10.82 -3.30
N HIS A 135 8.46 -10.46 -3.57
CA HIS A 135 7.28 -11.04 -2.91
C HIS A 135 7.17 -12.54 -3.20
N GLU A 136 7.25 -12.94 -4.47
CA GLU A 136 7.23 -14.35 -4.86
C GLU A 136 8.46 -15.12 -4.33
N TYR A 137 9.63 -14.47 -4.27
CA TYR A 137 10.79 -15.02 -3.58
C TYR A 137 10.52 -15.20 -2.08
N GLY A 138 9.79 -14.28 -1.45
CA GLY A 138 9.33 -14.43 -0.08
C GLY A 138 8.48 -15.69 0.13
N HIS A 139 7.58 -16.04 -0.81
CA HIS A 139 6.85 -17.30 -0.77
C HIS A 139 7.78 -18.52 -0.90
N HIS A 140 8.79 -18.44 -1.77
CA HIS A 140 9.81 -19.48 -1.86
C HIS A 140 10.52 -19.67 -0.51
N VAL A 141 11.08 -18.62 0.07
CA VAL A 141 11.76 -18.65 1.38
C VAL A 141 10.86 -19.27 2.46
N GLN A 142 9.60 -18.85 2.54
CA GLN A 142 8.64 -19.41 3.48
C GLN A 142 8.48 -20.94 3.35
N ARG A 143 8.61 -21.53 2.16
CA ARG A 143 8.52 -23.00 2.00
C ARG A 143 9.78 -23.75 2.40
N HIS A 144 10.93 -23.08 2.47
CA HIS A 144 12.21 -23.71 2.75
C HIS A 144 12.59 -23.72 4.23
N HIS A 145 11.92 -22.94 5.08
CA HIS A 145 12.16 -22.91 6.52
C HIS A 145 11.12 -23.74 7.29
N ARG A 146 11.51 -24.97 7.67
CA ARG A 146 10.62 -25.97 8.31
C ARG A 146 9.89 -25.45 9.54
N ASP A 147 10.57 -24.72 10.42
CA ASP A 147 9.99 -24.22 11.65
C ASP A 147 8.87 -23.19 11.38
N TRP A 148 9.05 -22.36 10.34
CA TRP A 148 8.00 -21.47 9.86
C TRP A 148 6.84 -22.25 9.20
N VAL A 149 7.17 -23.23 8.34
CA VAL A 149 6.19 -24.09 7.67
C VAL A 149 5.27 -24.77 8.70
N ASP A 150 5.84 -25.36 9.76
CA ASP A 150 5.09 -26.04 10.81
C ASP A 150 4.13 -25.06 11.53
N VAL A 151 4.59 -23.84 11.84
CA VAL A 151 3.74 -22.79 12.43
C VAL A 151 2.63 -22.38 11.46
N ARG A 152 2.94 -22.12 10.19
CA ARG A 152 1.95 -21.72 9.16
C ARG A 152 0.87 -22.77 8.99
N TYR A 153 1.23 -24.06 8.90
CA TYR A 153 0.27 -25.16 8.72
C TYR A 153 -0.50 -25.53 9.99
N SER A 154 -0.06 -25.06 11.16
CA SER A 154 -0.84 -25.17 12.40
C SER A 154 -2.02 -24.19 12.45
N LEU A 155 -2.03 -23.15 11.62
CA LEU A 155 -3.10 -22.15 11.57
C LEU A 155 -4.31 -22.65 10.76
N PRO A 156 -5.53 -22.17 11.08
CA PRO A 156 -6.68 -22.37 10.20
C PRO A 156 -6.40 -21.83 8.79
N ALA A 157 -6.77 -22.57 7.73
CA ALA A 157 -6.40 -22.26 6.34
C ALA A 157 -6.59 -20.77 5.97
N ALA A 158 -7.78 -20.20 6.20
CA ALA A 158 -8.06 -18.80 5.89
C ALA A 158 -7.20 -17.77 6.66
N ARG A 159 -6.69 -18.14 7.84
CA ARG A 159 -5.72 -17.32 8.58
C ARG A 159 -4.30 -17.57 8.06
N GLY A 160 -3.94 -18.84 7.82
CA GLY A 160 -2.65 -19.23 7.27
C GLY A 160 -2.34 -18.51 5.95
N ASP A 161 -3.29 -18.51 5.01
CA ASP A 161 -3.13 -17.84 3.72
C ASP A 161 -2.92 -16.33 3.90
N LYS A 162 -3.71 -15.67 4.76
CA LYS A 162 -3.53 -14.23 5.06
C LYS A 162 -2.18 -13.93 5.69
N VAL A 163 -1.71 -14.79 6.58
CA VAL A 163 -0.42 -14.62 7.24
C VAL A 163 0.72 -14.81 6.23
N GLU A 164 0.63 -15.81 5.37
CA GLU A 164 1.62 -16.10 4.33
C GLU A 164 1.80 -14.92 3.38
N GLU A 165 0.70 -14.34 2.87
CA GLU A 165 0.72 -13.15 2.02
C GLU A 165 1.32 -11.93 2.73
N ARG A 166 0.92 -11.69 3.99
CA ARG A 166 1.43 -10.56 4.79
C ARG A 166 2.92 -10.69 5.11
N VAL A 167 3.40 -11.90 5.30
CA VAL A 167 4.82 -12.19 5.51
C VAL A 167 5.60 -12.02 4.20
N ALA A 168 5.06 -12.43 3.06
CA ALA A 168 5.67 -12.18 1.74
C ALA A 168 5.77 -10.68 1.43
N ASP A 169 4.71 -9.90 1.69
CA ASP A 169 4.73 -8.43 1.59
C ASP A 169 5.79 -7.80 2.50
N ALA A 170 5.86 -8.24 3.76
CA ALA A 170 6.83 -7.75 4.73
C ALA A 170 8.27 -8.14 4.36
N PHE A 171 8.46 -9.34 3.80
CA PHE A 171 9.75 -9.81 3.28
C PHE A 171 10.21 -8.92 2.12
N ALA A 172 9.35 -8.71 1.12
CA ALA A 172 9.65 -7.83 -0.01
C ALA A 172 9.98 -6.40 0.44
N SER A 173 9.21 -5.84 1.37
CA SER A 173 9.51 -4.53 1.93
C SER A 173 10.83 -4.48 2.69
N THR A 174 11.21 -5.54 3.39
CA THR A 174 12.44 -5.60 4.19
C THR A 174 13.69 -5.74 3.30
N VAL A 175 13.60 -6.51 2.23
CA VAL A 175 14.69 -6.69 1.26
C VAL A 175 14.88 -5.45 0.39
N LEU A 176 13.80 -4.86 -0.13
CA LEU A 176 13.89 -3.69 -1.01
C LEU A 176 14.18 -2.39 -0.27
N ILE A 177 13.86 -2.31 1.03
CA ILE A 177 14.11 -1.14 1.88
C ILE A 177 14.76 -1.64 3.18
N PRO A 178 16.06 -1.98 3.13
CA PRO A 178 16.77 -2.59 4.24
C PRO A 178 16.97 -1.61 5.39
N GLU A 179 17.17 -2.14 6.60
CA GLU A 179 17.20 -1.31 7.82
C GLU A 179 18.38 -0.35 7.90
N ASP A 180 19.50 -0.70 7.25
CA ASP A 180 20.68 0.15 7.13
C ASP A 180 20.48 1.34 6.16
N ALA A 181 19.56 1.21 5.19
CA ALA A 181 19.12 2.32 4.36
C ALA A 181 18.13 3.23 5.10
N LEU A 182 17.46 2.72 6.15
CA LEU A 182 16.51 3.54 6.91
C LEU A 182 17.24 4.66 7.64
N PRO A 183 16.63 5.85 7.73
CA PRO A 183 17.26 6.99 8.37
C PRO A 183 17.35 6.73 9.87
N THR A 184 18.57 6.67 10.41
CA THR A 184 18.80 6.47 11.85
C THR A 184 18.49 7.74 12.64
N GLY A 185 17.86 7.59 13.83
CA GLY A 185 17.63 8.71 14.74
C GLY A 185 16.55 9.71 14.31
N ILE A 186 15.51 9.27 13.60
CA ILE A 186 14.33 10.10 13.30
C ILE A 186 13.62 10.45 14.61
N ASN A 187 13.99 11.57 15.23
CA ASN A 187 13.10 12.29 16.13
C ASN A 187 12.10 13.14 15.30
N THR A 188 12.39 13.39 14.02
CA THR A 188 11.51 14.12 13.10
C THR A 188 11.61 13.60 11.66
N LEU A 189 10.53 12.96 11.19
CA LEU A 189 10.36 12.49 9.81
C LEU A 189 10.37 13.67 8.81
N SER A 190 11.26 13.72 7.82
CA SER A 190 11.24 14.82 6.83
C SER A 190 10.93 14.32 5.42
N ALA A 191 10.28 15.15 4.62
CA ALA A 191 10.03 14.83 3.21
C ALA A 191 11.32 14.64 2.42
N ARG A 192 12.36 15.43 2.75
CA ARG A 192 13.69 15.30 2.15
C ARG A 192 14.29 13.93 2.43
N THR A 193 14.16 13.44 3.67
CA THR A 193 14.63 12.11 4.06
C THR A 193 13.95 11.01 3.23
N LEU A 194 12.63 11.10 3.03
CA LEU A 194 11.88 10.17 2.18
C LEU A 194 12.35 10.22 0.71
N ALA A 195 12.53 11.42 0.16
CA ALA A 195 13.03 11.62 -1.20
C ALA A 195 14.45 11.06 -1.39
N THR A 196 15.35 11.29 -0.42
CA THR A 196 16.71 10.73 -0.43
C THR A 196 16.68 9.21 -0.33
N LEU A 197 15.91 8.64 0.59
CA LEU A 197 15.78 7.18 0.72
C LEU A 197 15.26 6.57 -0.60
N HIS A 198 14.22 7.16 -1.19
CA HIS A 198 13.69 6.68 -2.47
C HIS A 198 14.73 6.69 -3.61
N SER A 199 15.67 7.64 -3.61
CA SER A 199 16.76 7.66 -4.62
C SER A 199 17.81 6.55 -4.43
N GLN A 200 17.82 5.88 -3.26
CA GLN A 200 18.81 4.88 -2.88
C GLN A 200 18.28 3.45 -3.01
N VAL A 201 16.96 3.26 -3.13
CA VAL A 201 16.32 1.94 -3.13
C VAL A 201 15.60 1.66 -4.44
N ARG A 202 15.23 0.39 -4.66
CA ARG A 202 14.45 -0.07 -5.82
C ARG A 202 12.96 -0.25 -5.54
N ALA A 203 12.48 0.42 -4.50
CA ALA A 203 11.10 0.38 -4.06
C ALA A 203 10.31 1.61 -4.55
N SER A 204 9.00 1.44 -4.72
CA SER A 204 8.12 2.55 -5.09
C SER A 204 8.04 3.62 -3.99
N ARG A 205 7.67 4.86 -4.36
CA ARG A 205 7.42 5.97 -3.42
C ARG A 205 6.44 5.58 -2.31
N SER A 206 5.36 4.89 -2.66
CA SER A 206 4.37 4.44 -1.69
C SER A 206 4.94 3.40 -0.73
N ALA A 207 5.79 2.48 -1.22
CA ALA A 207 6.46 1.50 -0.36
C ALA A 207 7.46 2.19 0.59
N VAL A 208 8.23 3.17 0.11
CA VAL A 208 9.11 4.00 0.94
C VAL A 208 8.31 4.73 2.01
N ALA A 209 7.26 5.46 1.64
CA ALA A 209 6.40 6.16 2.59
C ALA A 209 5.79 5.21 3.63
N ASN A 210 5.28 4.06 3.18
CA ASN A 210 4.70 3.05 4.05
C ASN A 210 5.71 2.50 5.07
N ARG A 211 6.89 2.11 4.58
CA ARG A 211 7.96 1.53 5.40
C ARG A 211 8.46 2.53 6.43
N VAL A 212 8.70 3.77 6.05
CA VAL A 212 9.20 4.78 6.99
C VAL A 212 8.15 5.08 8.07
N VAL A 213 6.85 5.13 7.72
CA VAL A 213 5.78 5.28 8.72
C VAL A 213 5.74 4.11 9.71
N GLU A 214 5.93 2.87 9.24
CA GLU A 214 5.93 1.68 10.10
C GLU A 214 7.08 1.61 11.10
N VAL A 215 8.24 2.16 10.74
CA VAL A 215 9.45 2.13 11.60
C VAL A 215 9.64 3.41 12.40
N ALA A 216 8.97 4.50 12.01
CA ALA A 216 9.08 5.77 12.68
C ALA A 216 8.52 5.67 14.11
N SER A 217 9.40 5.89 15.09
CA SER A 217 9.00 6.22 16.46
C SER A 217 8.88 7.73 16.55
N SER A 218 7.77 8.30 16.06
CA SER A 218 7.57 9.74 16.15
C SER A 218 7.04 10.11 17.53
N GLU A 219 7.69 11.04 18.23
CA GLU A 219 7.14 11.63 19.46
C GLU A 219 5.80 12.36 19.22
N ARG A 220 5.47 12.64 17.95
CA ARG A 220 4.25 13.30 17.52
C ARG A 220 3.72 12.69 16.23
N ASP A 221 2.41 12.54 16.18
CA ASP A 221 1.71 12.08 15.00
C ASP A 221 1.95 13.00 13.79
N CYS A 222 2.15 12.38 12.64
CA CYS A 222 2.30 13.04 11.35
C CYS A 222 1.64 12.19 10.26
N ALA A 223 1.35 12.80 9.12
CA ALA A 223 0.93 12.05 7.93
C ALA A 223 1.95 12.20 6.81
N VAL A 224 2.25 11.09 6.15
CA VAL A 224 3.09 11.04 4.95
C VAL A 224 2.20 10.92 3.75
N VAL A 225 2.36 11.82 2.79
CA VAL A 225 1.64 11.85 1.53
C VAL A 225 2.63 11.80 0.38
N VAL A 226 2.28 11.07 -0.67
CA VAL A 226 2.94 11.13 -1.97
C VAL A 226 1.94 11.75 -2.94
N CYS A 227 2.34 12.79 -3.67
CA CYS A 227 1.49 13.44 -4.68
C CYS A 227 2.24 13.76 -5.97
N ASP A 228 1.49 13.98 -7.05
CA ASP A 228 2.00 14.55 -8.31
C ASP A 228 2.01 16.09 -8.30
N GLU A 229 2.36 16.70 -9.43
CA GLU A 229 2.47 18.16 -9.60
C GLU A 229 1.14 18.91 -9.45
N GLU A 230 0.01 18.25 -9.75
CA GLU A 230 -1.32 18.79 -9.50
C GLU A 230 -1.77 18.61 -8.04
N GLY A 231 -0.92 18.07 -7.16
CA GLY A 231 -1.28 17.80 -5.78
C GLY A 231 -2.26 16.64 -5.63
N ARG A 232 -2.37 15.74 -6.62
CA ARG A 232 -3.18 14.53 -6.52
C ARG A 232 -2.48 13.51 -5.65
N VAL A 233 -3.21 13.02 -4.66
CA VAL A 233 -2.70 12.02 -3.71
C VAL A 233 -2.54 10.67 -4.40
N ILE A 234 -1.30 10.16 -4.42
CA ILE A 234 -0.97 8.81 -4.88
C ILE A 234 -1.00 7.82 -3.71
N PHE A 235 -0.54 8.27 -2.53
CA PHE A 235 -0.50 7.50 -1.30
C PHE A 235 -0.58 8.44 -0.09
N ALA A 236 -1.20 7.98 0.99
CA ALA A 236 -1.20 8.68 2.27
C ALA A 236 -1.24 7.68 3.43
N ARG A 237 -0.45 7.91 4.48
CA ARG A 237 -0.50 7.13 5.72
C ARG A 237 -0.05 7.97 6.91
N ALA A 238 -0.73 7.85 8.04
CA ALA A 238 -0.36 8.53 9.28
C ALA A 238 0.44 7.61 10.22
N THR A 239 1.28 8.21 11.06
CA THR A 239 1.98 7.53 12.16
C THR A 239 1.08 7.31 13.39
N GLY A 240 -0.05 8.03 13.48
CA GLY A 240 -1.06 7.89 14.53
C GLY A 240 -2.39 8.50 14.10
N ASP A 241 -3.31 8.67 15.05
CA ASP A 241 -4.71 9.04 14.78
C ASP A 241 -4.94 10.57 14.77
N ASP A 242 -3.97 11.37 15.25
CA ASP A 242 -4.14 12.82 15.34
C ASP A 242 -3.98 13.54 13.99
N VAL A 243 -3.58 12.86 12.90
CA VAL A 243 -3.44 13.49 11.58
C VAL A 243 -4.24 12.74 10.53
N PHE A 244 -5.15 13.46 9.88
CA PHE A 244 -5.97 12.91 8.82
C PHE A 244 -5.13 12.62 7.56
N THR A 245 -5.39 11.46 6.94
CA THR A 245 -4.78 11.10 5.67
C THR A 245 -5.77 11.32 4.52
N PRO A 246 -5.45 12.16 3.53
CA PRO A 246 -6.33 12.34 2.38
C PRO A 246 -6.42 11.05 1.55
N ALA A 247 -7.59 10.77 0.98
CA ALA A 247 -7.78 9.57 0.19
C ALA A 247 -7.04 9.63 -1.15
N ARG A 248 -6.58 8.46 -1.61
CA ARG A 248 -5.93 8.31 -2.91
C ARG A 248 -6.81 8.84 -4.04
N GLY A 249 -6.20 9.63 -4.93
CA GLY A 249 -6.81 10.19 -6.12
C GLY A 249 -7.52 11.53 -5.92
N ILE A 250 -7.66 12.02 -4.68
CA ILE A 250 -8.12 13.39 -4.41
C ILE A 250 -7.00 14.37 -4.78
N VAL A 251 -7.37 15.51 -5.35
CA VAL A 251 -6.48 16.66 -5.58
C VAL A 251 -6.52 17.58 -4.36
N GLN A 252 -5.35 17.93 -3.83
CA GLN A 252 -5.17 18.87 -2.72
C GLN A 252 -4.51 20.15 -3.27
N PRO A 253 -5.26 21.24 -3.51
CA PRO A 253 -4.70 22.45 -4.14
C PRO A 253 -3.52 23.05 -3.38
N GLY A 254 -3.57 23.06 -2.03
CA GLY A 254 -2.46 23.51 -1.21
C GLY A 254 -1.17 22.69 -1.40
N LEU A 255 -1.29 21.38 -1.67
CA LEU A 255 -0.12 20.56 -2.02
C LEU A 255 0.43 20.91 -3.40
N ALA A 256 -0.44 21.21 -4.37
CA ALA A 256 -0.01 21.65 -5.71
C ALA A 256 0.78 22.97 -5.64
N THR A 257 0.29 23.95 -4.85
CA THR A 257 1.00 25.22 -4.64
C THR A 257 2.37 25.01 -3.98
N LEU A 258 2.45 24.17 -2.95
CA LEU A 258 3.71 23.86 -2.29
C LEU A 258 4.65 23.04 -3.19
N PHE A 259 4.13 22.16 -4.05
CA PHE A 259 4.89 21.46 -5.07
C PHE A 259 5.59 22.44 -6.00
N GLN A 260 4.84 23.39 -6.58
CA GLN A 260 5.40 24.42 -7.48
C GLN A 260 6.43 25.31 -6.77
N SER A 261 6.18 25.62 -5.49
CA SER A 261 7.13 26.35 -4.65
C SER A 261 8.41 25.57 -4.43
N ALA A 262 8.32 24.27 -4.13
CA ALA A 262 9.47 23.38 -4.01
C ALA A 262 10.25 23.30 -5.33
N ALA A 263 9.58 23.17 -6.47
CA ALA A 263 10.21 23.15 -7.79
C ALA A 263 11.02 24.43 -8.06
N SER A 264 10.50 25.58 -7.62
CA SER A 264 11.16 26.89 -7.77
C SER A 264 12.30 27.11 -6.75
N ALA A 265 12.25 26.43 -5.60
CA ALA A 265 13.18 26.59 -4.47
C ALA A 265 14.28 25.52 -4.41
N GLY A 266 14.52 24.76 -5.49
CA GLY A 266 15.56 23.74 -5.53
C GLY A 266 15.15 22.38 -4.96
N GLY A 267 13.85 22.05 -5.03
CA GLY A 267 13.29 20.73 -4.77
C GLY A 267 12.77 20.50 -3.35
N HIS A 268 12.71 21.53 -2.49
CA HIS A 268 12.23 21.40 -1.11
C HIS A 268 11.67 22.71 -0.58
N VAL A 269 10.57 22.63 0.18
CA VAL A 269 10.00 23.76 0.91
C VAL A 269 9.29 23.26 2.17
N ILE A 270 9.17 24.12 3.17
CA ILE A 270 8.26 23.94 4.30
C ILE A 270 7.32 25.12 4.29
N GLY A 271 6.01 24.88 4.38
CA GLY A 271 5.01 25.94 4.40
C GLY A 271 3.71 25.50 5.05
N ASP A 272 2.88 26.47 5.38
CA ASP A 272 1.55 26.23 5.95
C ASP A 272 0.55 25.83 4.85
N LEU A 273 -0.32 24.87 5.16
CA LEU A 273 -1.47 24.52 4.34
C LEU A 273 -2.63 25.45 4.67
N ALA A 274 -2.59 26.67 4.14
CA ALA A 274 -3.63 27.68 4.37
C ALA A 274 -5.03 27.21 3.95
N GLU A 275 -5.14 26.39 2.90
CA GLU A 275 -6.40 25.80 2.44
C GLU A 275 -6.82 24.54 3.22
N GLY A 276 -5.95 24.00 4.07
CA GLY A 276 -6.14 22.73 4.77
C GLY A 276 -6.09 21.48 3.87
N LEU A 277 -6.38 20.32 4.46
CA LEU A 277 -6.52 19.03 3.77
C LEU A 277 -7.99 18.65 3.63
N ARG A 278 -8.39 18.32 2.40
CA ARG A 278 -9.76 17.94 2.05
C ARG A 278 -9.99 16.44 2.23
N ALA A 279 -11.05 16.08 2.95
CA ALA A 279 -11.57 14.73 3.04
C ALA A 279 -12.58 14.43 1.91
N LEU A 280 -12.83 13.13 1.64
CA LEU A 280 -13.89 12.71 0.70
C LEU A 280 -15.28 13.21 1.11
N SER A 281 -15.48 13.42 2.41
CA SER A 281 -16.73 13.90 3.00
C SER A 281 -16.97 15.40 2.83
N GLY A 282 -16.03 16.15 2.25
CA GLY A 282 -16.09 17.61 2.14
C GLY A 282 -15.49 18.38 3.33
N TRP A 283 -15.20 17.68 4.43
CA TRP A 283 -14.53 18.26 5.60
C TRP A 283 -13.10 18.68 5.29
N ILE A 284 -12.66 19.77 5.90
CA ILE A 284 -11.30 20.28 5.77
C ILE A 284 -10.63 20.30 7.14
N GLN A 285 -9.43 19.73 7.21
CA GLN A 285 -8.53 19.88 8.37
C GLN A 285 -7.59 21.05 8.12
N THR A 286 -7.71 22.11 8.91
CA THR A 286 -6.81 23.28 8.87
C THR A 286 -5.66 23.14 9.88
N ASP A 287 -4.82 24.18 10.00
CA ASP A 287 -3.74 24.25 10.99
C ASP A 287 -2.69 23.14 10.80
N LEU A 288 -2.33 22.92 9.53
CA LEU A 288 -1.32 21.96 9.13
C LEU A 288 -0.12 22.69 8.50
N SER A 289 1.07 22.25 8.86
CA SER A 289 2.30 22.55 8.14
C SER A 289 2.67 21.35 7.27
N ALA A 290 3.19 21.63 6.09
CA ALA A 290 3.64 20.65 5.13
C ALA A 290 5.12 20.86 4.83
N ASP A 291 5.92 19.85 5.13
CA ASP A 291 7.28 19.69 4.64
C ASP A 291 7.21 18.94 3.31
N VAL A 292 7.64 19.55 2.20
CA VAL A 292 7.49 19.02 0.83
C VAL A 292 8.85 18.91 0.17
N ALA A 293 9.18 17.72 -0.34
CA ALA A 293 10.38 17.47 -1.12
C ALA A 293 10.04 16.74 -2.42
N LEU A 294 10.55 17.25 -3.54
CA LEU A 294 10.47 16.55 -4.82
C LEU A 294 11.37 15.33 -4.79
N ASP A 295 10.95 14.28 -5.49
CA ASP A 295 11.84 13.15 -5.75
C ASP A 295 12.88 13.48 -6.82
N PHE A 296 13.74 12.51 -7.13
CA PHE A 296 14.78 12.67 -8.16
C PHE A 296 14.24 12.82 -9.59
N SER A 297 12.98 12.45 -9.85
CA SER A 297 12.34 12.62 -11.17
C SER A 297 11.75 14.02 -11.35
N GLY A 298 11.47 14.71 -10.26
CA GLY A 298 10.78 16.00 -10.24
C GLY A 298 9.27 15.92 -10.53
N ALA A 299 8.73 14.74 -10.85
CA ALA A 299 7.32 14.56 -11.21
C ALA A 299 6.41 14.27 -9.99
N TYR A 300 7.01 13.85 -8.86
CA TYR A 300 6.27 13.56 -7.64
C TYR A 300 6.97 14.19 -6.44
N ALA A 301 6.20 14.42 -5.38
CA ALA A 301 6.68 14.91 -4.10
C ALA A 301 6.33 13.95 -2.97
N PHE A 302 7.25 13.85 -2.01
CA PHE A 302 6.94 13.41 -0.66
C PHE A 302 6.51 14.62 0.16
N VAL A 303 5.52 14.42 1.02
CA VAL A 303 4.97 15.44 1.90
C VAL A 303 4.87 14.86 3.30
N VAL A 304 5.36 15.58 4.30
CA VAL A 304 5.13 15.27 5.71
C VAL A 304 4.28 16.37 6.33
N LEU A 305 3.09 15.98 6.76
CA LEU A 305 2.06 16.84 7.33
C LEU A 305 2.12 16.80 8.86
N ARG A 306 2.04 17.96 9.49
CA ARG A 306 2.02 18.10 10.94
C ARG A 306 1.02 19.16 11.40
N PRO A 307 0.31 18.93 12.51
CA PRO A 307 -0.44 19.99 13.18
C PRO A 307 0.48 21.14 13.59
N THR A 308 0.07 22.39 13.34
CA THR A 308 0.79 23.60 13.77
C THR A 308 0.54 23.92 15.24
N GLN A 309 -0.59 23.47 15.80
CA GLN A 309 -0.93 23.63 17.22
C GLN A 309 -0.77 22.30 17.98
N VAL A 310 -0.02 22.34 19.08
CA VAL A 310 0.50 21.14 19.77
C VAL A 310 -0.11 20.97 21.17
N PHE A 311 -0.68 22.02 21.76
CA PHE A 311 -1.27 21.95 23.10
C PHE A 311 -2.51 22.84 23.22
N GLY A 312 -3.66 22.21 23.44
CA GLY A 312 -4.88 22.87 23.92
C GLY A 312 -5.82 23.39 22.84
N ARG A 313 -6.91 22.62 22.63
CA ARG A 313 -8.17 22.91 21.91
C ARG A 313 -8.17 22.77 20.39
N GLU A 314 -8.94 21.76 19.97
CA GLU A 314 -9.67 21.57 18.71
C GLU A 314 -8.91 21.86 17.41
N GLN A 315 -8.48 20.79 16.75
CA GLN A 315 -8.40 20.81 15.29
C GLN A 315 -9.75 21.34 14.77
N SER A 316 -9.75 22.49 14.09
CA SER A 316 -10.96 23.00 13.49
C SER A 316 -11.24 22.20 12.23
N TRP A 317 -12.04 21.17 12.42
CA TRP A 317 -12.81 20.59 11.34
C TRP A 317 -13.90 21.59 11.00
N ALA A 318 -13.80 22.18 9.81
CA ALA A 318 -14.85 23.03 9.27
C ALA A 318 -15.38 22.40 7.99
N MET A 319 -16.70 22.36 7.84
CA MET A 319 -17.27 22.19 6.52
C MET A 319 -17.16 23.54 5.82
N ARG A 320 -16.48 23.58 4.67
CA ARG A 320 -16.31 24.81 3.91
C ARG A 320 -17.60 25.09 3.14
N GLU A 321 -18.09 26.32 3.27
CA GLU A 321 -19.12 26.87 2.37
C GLU A 321 -18.52 26.97 0.96
N HIS A 322 -19.22 26.38 0.01
CA HIS A 322 -18.86 26.35 -1.39
C HIS A 322 -19.82 27.25 -2.15
N GLU A 323 -19.28 28.30 -2.76
CA GLU A 323 -20.05 29.14 -3.68
C GLU A 323 -20.28 28.38 -4.98
N CYS A 324 -21.51 28.41 -5.50
CA CYS A 324 -21.82 27.77 -6.76
C CYS A 324 -21.09 28.47 -7.92
N VAL A 325 -20.29 27.71 -8.65
CA VAL A 325 -19.56 28.19 -9.85
C VAL A 325 -20.44 28.67 -11.01
N SER A 326 -21.76 28.42 -10.95
CA SER A 326 -22.71 28.91 -11.94
C SER A 326 -23.08 30.36 -11.61
N PRO A 327 -22.73 31.34 -12.47
CA PRO A 327 -23.07 32.75 -12.22
C PRO A 327 -24.57 33.01 -12.09
N ALA A 328 -25.40 32.10 -12.62
CA ALA A 328 -26.86 32.15 -12.54
C ALA A 328 -27.41 31.69 -11.18
N CYS A 329 -26.67 30.81 -10.49
CA CYS A 329 -27.09 30.24 -9.22
C CYS A 329 -26.60 31.09 -8.05
N GLY A 330 -25.28 31.34 -7.97
CA GLY A 330 -24.67 32.11 -6.89
C GLY A 330 -24.92 31.59 -5.46
N ALA A 331 -25.44 30.36 -5.32
CA ALA A 331 -25.77 29.79 -4.02
C ALA A 331 -24.51 29.34 -3.27
N ASP A 332 -24.40 29.71 -2.00
CA ASP A 332 -23.44 29.13 -1.06
C ASP A 332 -24.03 27.87 -0.42
N PHE A 333 -23.28 26.77 -0.39
CA PHE A 333 -23.72 25.53 0.21
C PHE A 333 -22.60 24.80 0.94
N VAL A 334 -22.96 24.05 1.97
CA VAL A 334 -22.00 23.28 2.77
C VAL A 334 -21.78 21.91 2.14
N VAL A 335 -20.51 21.53 1.92
CA VAL A 335 -20.18 20.22 1.35
C VAL A 335 -20.15 19.17 2.47
N ASP A 336 -21.22 18.39 2.56
CA ASP A 336 -21.34 17.24 3.47
C ASP A 336 -21.61 15.93 2.72
N SER A 337 -21.88 14.84 3.45
CA SER A 337 -22.16 13.52 2.87
C SER A 337 -23.45 13.43 2.04
N SER A 338 -24.31 14.45 2.08
CA SER A 338 -25.53 14.53 1.27
C SER A 338 -25.31 15.15 -0.11
N VAL A 339 -24.20 15.89 -0.28
CA VAL A 339 -23.86 16.57 -1.53
C VAL A 339 -23.29 15.57 -2.54
N GLN A 340 -23.87 15.55 -3.74
CA GLN A 340 -23.40 14.66 -4.81
C GLN A 340 -22.06 15.13 -5.36
N ILE A 341 -21.10 14.20 -5.52
CA ILE A 341 -19.81 14.48 -6.15
C ILE A 341 -19.87 14.20 -7.65
N CYS A 342 -19.35 15.11 -8.48
CA CYS A 342 -19.30 14.93 -9.92
C CYS A 342 -18.38 13.76 -10.32
N GLY A 343 -18.90 12.78 -11.07
CA GLY A 343 -18.09 11.64 -11.54
C GLY A 343 -16.96 12.01 -12.52
N LYS A 344 -16.99 13.22 -13.11
CA LYS A 344 -16.01 13.69 -14.10
C LYS A 344 -14.88 14.50 -13.46
N CYS A 345 -15.17 15.63 -12.82
CA CYS A 345 -14.14 16.48 -12.18
C CYS A 345 -13.90 16.19 -10.70
N ARG A 346 -14.81 15.44 -10.05
CA ARG A 346 -14.79 15.17 -8.61
C ARG A 346 -15.05 16.38 -7.70
N ASP A 347 -15.52 17.50 -8.25
CA ASP A 347 -16.04 18.61 -7.45
C ASP A 347 -17.46 18.33 -6.95
N PRO A 348 -17.86 18.91 -5.81
CA PRO A 348 -19.24 18.84 -5.32
C PRO A 348 -20.19 19.53 -6.31
N LYS A 349 -21.33 18.89 -6.58
CA LYS A 349 -22.42 19.50 -7.33
C LYS A 349 -23.22 20.40 -6.41
N CYS A 350 -23.53 21.61 -6.86
CA CYS A 350 -24.43 22.49 -6.14
C CYS A 350 -25.79 21.80 -5.92
N PRO A 351 -26.30 21.71 -4.68
CA PRO A 351 -27.61 21.09 -4.41
C PRO A 351 -28.78 21.78 -5.12
N GLU A 352 -28.67 23.09 -5.37
CA GLU A 352 -29.72 23.89 -5.98
C GLU A 352 -29.81 23.70 -7.49
N CYS A 353 -28.67 23.75 -8.20
CA CYS A 353 -28.64 23.72 -9.67
C CYS A 353 -27.94 22.49 -10.27
N SER A 354 -27.41 21.61 -9.44
CA SER A 354 -26.64 20.41 -9.82
C SER A 354 -25.34 20.66 -10.61
N THR A 355 -24.92 21.92 -10.75
CA THR A 355 -23.71 22.31 -11.48
C THR A 355 -22.43 22.12 -10.67
N CYS A 356 -21.34 21.81 -11.36
CA CYS A 356 -19.98 21.66 -10.82
C CYS A 356 -18.97 22.37 -11.75
N SER A 357 -17.70 22.49 -11.34
CA SER A 357 -16.69 23.31 -12.05
C SER A 357 -16.33 22.85 -13.47
N CYS A 358 -16.64 21.61 -13.84
CA CYS A 358 -16.37 21.11 -15.20
C CYS A 358 -17.59 21.16 -16.14
N GLU A 359 -18.70 21.71 -15.68
CA GLU A 359 -19.85 21.97 -16.54
C GLU A 359 -19.58 23.24 -17.36
N PRO A 360 -19.88 23.23 -18.68
CA PRO A 360 -19.68 24.41 -19.51
C PRO A 360 -20.50 25.58 -18.97
N ALA A 361 -19.93 26.79 -18.97
CA ALA A 361 -20.71 28.00 -18.70
C ALA A 361 -21.89 28.05 -19.67
N ALA A 362 -23.09 28.25 -19.14
CA ALA A 362 -24.30 28.29 -19.95
C ALA A 362 -24.25 29.45 -20.95
N GLU A 363 -24.25 29.13 -22.24
CA GLU A 363 -24.38 30.12 -23.33
C GLU A 363 -25.85 30.52 -23.59
N THR A 364 -26.80 29.92 -22.88
CA THR A 364 -28.24 30.15 -23.10
C THR A 364 -28.74 31.19 -22.11
N PHE A 365 -29.28 32.29 -22.63
CA PHE A 365 -29.81 33.39 -21.83
C PHE A 365 -31.34 33.37 -21.85
N CYS A 366 -31.95 33.80 -20.75
CA CYS A 366 -33.39 34.04 -20.71
C CYS A 366 -33.75 35.12 -21.73
N THR A 367 -34.74 34.86 -22.59
CA THR A 367 -35.16 35.82 -23.63
C THR A 367 -35.93 37.02 -23.08
N ALA A 368 -36.32 36.99 -21.79
CA ALA A 368 -37.02 38.07 -21.12
C ALA A 368 -36.07 38.97 -20.30
N CYS A 369 -35.22 38.39 -19.44
CA CYS A 369 -34.35 39.16 -18.54
C CYS A 369 -32.86 39.16 -18.95
N PHE A 370 -32.47 38.40 -19.99
CA PHE A 370 -31.10 38.30 -20.50
C PHE A 370 -30.06 37.78 -19.50
N ILE A 371 -30.49 37.15 -18.39
CA ILE A 371 -29.61 36.44 -17.46
C ILE A 371 -29.26 35.06 -18.04
N ALA A 372 -28.01 34.62 -17.86
CA ALA A 372 -27.59 33.28 -18.27
C ALA A 372 -28.39 32.24 -17.46
N LEU A 373 -29.02 31.27 -18.13
CA LEU A 373 -29.81 30.22 -17.50
C LEU A 373 -28.90 29.08 -17.04
N SER A 374 -29.07 28.59 -15.81
CA SER A 374 -28.42 27.36 -15.35
C SER A 374 -28.86 26.13 -16.15
N VAL A 375 -28.09 25.04 -16.09
CA VAL A 375 -28.44 23.77 -16.75
C VAL A 375 -29.76 23.19 -16.22
N ALA A 376 -30.03 23.37 -14.92
CA ALA A 376 -31.29 22.96 -14.29
C ALA A 376 -32.49 23.74 -14.86
N GLU A 377 -32.35 25.05 -15.08
CA GLU A 377 -33.39 25.87 -15.71
C GLU A 377 -33.57 25.53 -17.19
N GLN A 378 -32.48 25.27 -17.92
CA GLN A 378 -32.54 24.82 -19.31
C GLN A 378 -33.21 23.45 -19.47
N SER A 379 -32.99 22.55 -18.51
CA SER A 379 -33.58 21.20 -18.50
C SER A 379 -34.98 21.16 -17.88
N GLY A 380 -35.50 22.28 -17.38
CA GLY A 380 -36.81 22.39 -16.75
C GLY A 380 -36.92 21.72 -15.37
N GLN A 381 -35.78 21.41 -14.73
CA GLN A 381 -35.73 20.85 -13.38
C GLN A 381 -36.05 21.91 -12.32
N VAL A 382 -35.72 23.17 -12.59
CA VAL A 382 -36.03 24.32 -11.75
C VAL A 382 -36.70 25.38 -12.61
N GLN A 383 -37.68 26.08 -12.06
CA GLN A 383 -38.37 27.16 -12.76
C GLN A 383 -37.55 28.46 -12.65
N HIS A 384 -37.13 29.00 -13.79
CA HIS A 384 -36.50 30.33 -13.84
C HIS A 384 -37.53 31.40 -13.48
N VAL A 385 -37.19 32.28 -12.53
CA VAL A 385 -38.00 33.43 -12.13
C VAL A 385 -37.34 34.68 -12.70
N CYS A 386 -38.08 35.41 -13.53
CA CYS A 386 -37.65 36.71 -14.04
C CYS A 386 -38.10 37.79 -13.06
N ASP A 387 -37.19 38.27 -12.23
CA ASP A 387 -37.42 39.47 -11.39
C ASP A 387 -37.22 40.77 -12.17
#